data_AF-B4D2Y5-F1
#
_entry.id   AF-B4D2Y5-F1
#
_cell.length_a   1.000
_cell.length_b   1.000
_cell.length_c   1.000
_cell.angle_alpha   90.00
_cell.angle_beta   90.00
_cell.angle_gamma   90.00
#
_symmetry.space_group_name_H-M   'P 1'
#
loop_
_entity.id
_entity.type
_entity.pdbx_description
1 polymer ?
#
loop_
_entity_poly.entity_id
_entity_poly.type
_entity_poly.pdbx_seq_one_letter_code
_entity_poly.pdbx_strand_id
1 'polypeptide(L)'
;MLSSLQRNAYIAATASTLVLVLAIVVGSRRLQNFDPALVGYLFGTIFACFGIAYRFACWLQRPPTWRFFCRTGEILFSRRGPRLIGIIFSEAIQKLLLQRFILQRGKRRWIGHMTMAWGCLLGFAVTIPLTFGWIAFTLKQGTTSIYVANAFGFPVLQFPLHSFLAFLIFHVLDWASFAVIFGVGILMYRRITNPGLIATQTFRDDWLPLVLLMAIAVTGLGLTLDYERLKGSVHQFMAITHELTVILFLVWLPFGKLFHIVQRPMQVGVDLYRRLGAEGEQAVCPHTGEAYATAMHIEDLKTVTRQLGFDYTRADGSSHLDLSPRGKRAALARAHSKARQESGGYFG
;
A
#
# COMPACT_ATOMS: atom_id res chain seq x y z
N MET A 1 3.51 -29.50 5.33
CA MET A 1 3.82 -28.17 4.73
C MET A 1 2.58 -27.42 4.22
N LEU A 2 1.49 -28.10 3.82
CA LEU A 2 0.22 -27.46 3.39
C LEU A 2 -0.74 -27.05 4.53
N SER A 3 -0.49 -27.46 5.78
CA SER A 3 -1.37 -27.21 6.93
C SER A 3 -1.37 -25.75 7.42
N SER A 4 -0.42 -24.92 6.97
CA SER A 4 -0.34 -23.48 7.32
C SER A 4 -0.95 -22.56 6.27
N LEU A 5 -1.50 -23.10 5.18
CA LEU A 5 -1.98 -22.32 4.04
C LEU A 5 -3.42 -21.86 4.27
N GLN A 6 -3.65 -20.55 4.26
CA GLN A 6 -5.00 -20.00 4.42
C GLN A 6 -5.79 -20.19 3.12
N ARG A 7 -6.67 -21.20 3.09
CA ARG A 7 -7.42 -21.62 1.89
C ARG A 7 -8.18 -20.45 1.24
N ASN A 8 -8.88 -19.63 2.02
CA ASN A 8 -9.64 -18.51 1.51
C ASN A 8 -8.74 -17.43 0.89
N ALA A 9 -7.59 -17.16 1.51
CA ALA A 9 -6.61 -16.22 0.96
C ALA A 9 -6.02 -16.72 -0.37
N TYR A 10 -5.75 -18.02 -0.46
CA TYR A 10 -5.26 -18.66 -1.67
C TYR A 10 -6.29 -18.58 -2.81
N ILE A 11 -7.56 -18.91 -2.54
CA ILE A 11 -8.64 -18.80 -3.53
C ILE A 11 -8.77 -17.36 -4.03
N ALA A 12 -8.78 -16.38 -3.12
CA ALA A 12 -8.87 -14.96 -3.49
C ALA A 12 -7.68 -14.48 -4.34
N ALA A 13 -6.46 -14.94 -4.01
CA ALA A 13 -5.27 -14.64 -4.78
C ALA A 13 -5.33 -15.25 -6.18
N THR A 14 -5.64 -16.55 -6.29
CA THR A 14 -5.79 -17.24 -7.57
C THR A 14 -6.87 -16.59 -8.43
N ALA A 15 -8.02 -16.27 -7.86
CA ALA A 15 -9.10 -15.60 -8.59
C ALA A 15 -8.66 -14.21 -9.09
N SER A 16 -7.99 -13.42 -8.26
CA SER A 16 -7.47 -12.10 -8.63
C SER A 16 -6.45 -12.20 -9.77
N THR A 17 -5.55 -13.19 -9.72
CA THR A 17 -4.56 -13.44 -10.77
C THR A 17 -5.21 -13.91 -12.08
N LEU A 18 -6.22 -14.78 -12.02
CA LEU A 18 -6.96 -15.19 -13.22
C LEU A 18 -7.71 -14.02 -13.86
N VAL A 19 -8.33 -13.16 -13.05
CA VAL A 19 -8.97 -11.93 -13.53
C VAL A 19 -7.94 -11.00 -14.20
N LEU A 20 -6.76 -10.85 -13.61
CA LEU A 20 -5.68 -10.07 -14.21
C LEU A 20 -5.24 -10.67 -15.55
N VAL A 21 -4.99 -11.97 -15.63
CA VAL A 21 -4.60 -12.65 -16.88
C VAL A 21 -5.67 -12.46 -17.95
N LEU A 22 -6.95 -12.61 -17.60
CA LEU A 22 -8.05 -12.37 -18.53
C LEU A 22 -8.08 -10.91 -19.00
N ALA A 23 -7.91 -9.95 -18.10
CA ALA A 23 -7.88 -8.52 -18.44
C ALA A 23 -6.69 -8.17 -19.37
N ILE A 24 -5.55 -8.83 -19.19
CA ILE A 24 -4.39 -8.68 -20.08
C ILE A 24 -4.70 -9.24 -21.47
N VAL A 25 -5.21 -10.47 -21.56
CA VAL A 25 -5.57 -11.10 -22.85
C VAL A 25 -6.63 -10.30 -23.59
N VAL A 26 -7.68 -9.84 -22.90
CA VAL A 26 -8.74 -9.03 -23.51
C VAL A 26 -8.20 -7.66 -23.93
N GLY A 27 -7.50 -6.96 -23.03
CA GLY A 27 -7.05 -5.60 -23.28
C GLY A 27 -5.93 -5.48 -24.32
N SER A 28 -5.09 -6.50 -24.45
CA SER A 28 -4.05 -6.60 -25.49
C SER A 28 -4.57 -7.09 -26.85
N ARG A 29 -5.88 -7.35 -26.98
CA ARG A 29 -6.51 -7.96 -28.15
C ARG A 29 -5.93 -9.33 -28.50
N ARG A 30 -6.01 -10.28 -27.56
CA ARG A 30 -5.41 -11.61 -27.67
C ARG A 30 -3.90 -11.56 -27.90
N LEU A 31 -3.22 -10.69 -27.15
CA LEU A 31 -1.77 -10.46 -27.20
C LEU A 31 -1.25 -9.87 -28.52
N GLN A 32 -2.11 -9.38 -29.42
CA GLN A 32 -1.68 -8.73 -30.67
C GLN A 32 -0.86 -7.45 -30.42
N ASN A 33 -1.22 -6.70 -29.38
CA ASN A 33 -0.52 -5.45 -29.01
C ASN A 33 0.57 -5.67 -27.95
N PHE A 34 0.87 -6.92 -27.61
CA PHE A 34 1.85 -7.24 -26.59
C PHE A 34 3.27 -7.18 -27.17
N ASP A 35 4.16 -6.48 -26.49
CA ASP A 35 5.59 -6.47 -26.82
C ASP A 35 6.30 -7.66 -26.16
N PRO A 36 6.88 -8.60 -26.94
CA PRO A 36 7.62 -9.73 -26.38
C PRO A 36 8.79 -9.34 -25.47
N ALA A 37 9.38 -8.16 -25.66
CA ALA A 37 10.45 -7.66 -24.80
C ALA A 37 9.97 -7.39 -23.36
N LEU A 38 8.65 -7.31 -23.14
CA LEU A 38 8.06 -7.04 -21.83
C LEU A 38 7.64 -8.31 -21.07
N VAL A 39 7.98 -9.50 -21.57
CA VAL A 39 7.53 -10.78 -21.00
C VAL A 39 8.01 -11.02 -19.57
N GLY A 40 9.24 -10.65 -19.22
CA GLY A 40 9.72 -10.80 -17.85
C GLY A 40 8.97 -9.89 -16.87
N TYR A 41 8.69 -8.65 -17.26
CA TYR A 41 7.87 -7.71 -16.51
C TYR A 41 6.44 -8.22 -16.30
N LEU A 42 5.85 -8.85 -17.32
CA LEU A 42 4.52 -9.47 -17.25
C LEU A 42 4.47 -10.57 -16.18
N PHE A 43 5.41 -11.51 -16.21
CA PHE A 43 5.48 -12.58 -15.21
C PHE A 43 5.74 -12.02 -13.80
N GLY A 44 6.63 -11.04 -13.68
CA GLY A 44 6.86 -10.33 -12.42
C GLY A 44 5.59 -9.68 -11.87
N THR A 45 4.78 -9.07 -12.74
CA THR A 45 3.53 -8.40 -12.36
C THR A 45 2.44 -9.40 -11.97
N ILE A 46 2.32 -10.53 -12.68
CA ILE A 46 1.40 -11.63 -12.33
C ILE A 46 1.76 -12.21 -10.97
N PHE A 47 3.06 -12.46 -10.72
CA PHE A 47 3.56 -12.93 -9.42
C PHE A 47 3.26 -11.93 -8.31
N ALA A 48 3.56 -10.64 -8.54
CA ALA A 48 3.29 -9.58 -7.58
C ALA A 48 1.79 -9.49 -7.26
N CYS A 49 0.92 -9.57 -8.28
CA CYS A 49 -0.53 -9.59 -8.11
C CYS A 49 -0.98 -10.73 -7.18
N PHE A 50 -0.51 -11.96 -7.43
CA PHE A 50 -0.82 -13.10 -6.58
C PHE A 50 -0.34 -12.89 -5.13
N GLY A 51 0.94 -12.50 -4.96
CA GLY A 51 1.54 -12.32 -3.64
C GLY A 51 0.87 -11.19 -2.83
N ILE A 52 0.52 -10.09 -3.49
CA ILE A 52 -0.20 -8.97 -2.88
C ILE A 52 -1.60 -9.42 -2.47
N ALA A 53 -2.34 -10.05 -3.38
CA ALA A 53 -3.71 -10.49 -3.12
C ALA A 53 -3.76 -11.51 -1.98
N TYR A 54 -2.82 -12.47 -1.96
CA TYR A 54 -2.71 -13.47 -0.89
C TYR A 54 -2.39 -12.82 0.46
N ARG A 55 -1.37 -11.95 0.53
CA ARG A 55 -0.98 -11.27 1.77
C ARG A 55 -2.08 -10.33 2.26
N PHE A 56 -2.77 -9.65 1.34
CA PHE A 56 -3.90 -8.78 1.64
C PHE A 56 -5.08 -9.56 2.19
N ALA A 57 -5.46 -10.67 1.55
CA ALA A 57 -6.53 -11.52 2.04
C ALA A 57 -6.19 -12.12 3.42
N CYS A 58 -4.95 -12.58 3.64
CA CYS A 58 -4.49 -13.05 4.96
C CYS A 58 -4.57 -11.96 6.03
N TRP A 59 -4.20 -10.72 5.67
CA TRP A 59 -4.26 -9.58 6.58
C TRP A 59 -5.70 -9.16 6.88
N LEU A 60 -6.58 -9.17 5.87
CA LEU A 60 -7.97 -8.75 5.98
C LEU A 60 -8.81 -9.74 6.80
N GLN A 61 -8.49 -11.04 6.74
CA GLN A 61 -9.19 -12.10 7.47
C GLN A 61 -8.93 -12.11 8.98
N ARG A 62 -8.00 -11.29 9.50
CA ARG A 62 -7.76 -11.23 10.96
C ARG A 62 -8.96 -10.57 11.65
N PRO A 63 -9.41 -11.07 12.81
CA PRO A 63 -10.60 -10.54 13.49
C PRO A 63 -10.64 -9.00 13.63
N PRO A 64 -9.55 -8.31 14.04
CA PRO A 64 -9.59 -6.85 14.19
C PRO A 64 -9.75 -6.11 12.85
N THR A 65 -9.01 -6.53 11.82
CA THR A 65 -9.02 -5.88 10.50
C THR A 65 -10.32 -6.16 9.76
N TRP A 66 -10.83 -7.39 9.87
CA TRP A 66 -12.14 -7.76 9.35
C TRP A 66 -13.25 -6.92 9.96
N ARG A 67 -13.24 -6.71 11.29
CA ARG A 67 -14.25 -5.87 11.96
C ARG A 67 -14.26 -4.45 11.42
N PHE A 68 -13.09 -3.82 11.28
CA PHE A 68 -12.98 -2.48 10.68
C PHE A 68 -13.45 -2.45 9.22
N PHE A 69 -13.17 -3.50 8.44
CA PHE A 69 -13.62 -3.61 7.07
C PHE A 69 -15.15 -3.68 6.99
N CYS A 70 -15.79 -4.56 7.78
CA CYS A 70 -17.25 -4.66 7.87
C CYS A 70 -17.87 -3.32 8.29
N ARG A 71 -17.35 -2.68 9.35
CA ARG A 71 -17.85 -1.38 9.81
C ARG A 71 -17.75 -0.31 8.73
N THR A 72 -16.63 -0.26 8.01
CA THR A 72 -16.46 0.68 6.90
C THR A 72 -17.53 0.44 5.83
N GLY A 73 -17.80 -0.82 5.48
CA GLY A 73 -18.88 -1.20 4.56
C GLY A 73 -20.26 -0.80 5.07
N GLU A 74 -20.62 -1.14 6.32
CA GLU A 74 -21.88 -0.77 6.96
C GLU A 74 -22.12 0.74 6.90
N ILE A 75 -21.08 1.54 7.16
CA ILE A 75 -21.15 3.00 7.10
C ILE A 75 -21.39 3.49 5.67
N LEU A 76 -20.64 2.97 4.70
CA LEU A 76 -20.75 3.35 3.28
C LEU A 76 -22.12 3.03 2.68
N PHE A 77 -22.69 1.89 3.05
CA PHE A 77 -24.02 1.45 2.58
C PHE A 77 -25.17 1.96 3.45
N SER A 78 -24.91 2.68 4.54
CA SER A 78 -25.95 3.32 5.34
C SER A 78 -26.57 4.53 4.63
N ARG A 79 -27.72 5.00 5.12
CA ARG A 79 -28.36 6.26 4.65
C ARG A 79 -27.45 7.49 4.76
N ARG A 80 -26.43 7.43 5.62
CA ARG A 80 -25.45 8.52 5.81
C ARG A 80 -24.28 8.42 4.81
N GLY A 81 -24.07 7.26 4.18
CA GLY A 81 -22.97 6.97 3.27
C GLY A 81 -22.73 8.05 2.20
N PRO A 82 -23.75 8.44 1.40
CA PRO A 82 -23.58 9.45 0.36
C PRO A 82 -23.07 10.81 0.88
N ARG A 83 -23.51 11.23 2.07
CA ARG A 83 -23.06 12.48 2.70
C ARG A 83 -21.60 12.41 3.17
N LEU A 84 -21.12 11.19 3.46
CA LEU A 84 -19.76 10.94 3.95
C LEU A 84 -18.74 10.80 2.80
N ILE A 85 -19.19 10.63 1.54
CA ILE A 85 -18.30 10.50 0.38
C ILE A 85 -17.36 11.70 0.25
N GLY A 86 -17.87 12.93 0.44
CA GLY A 86 -17.04 14.14 0.38
C GLY A 86 -15.94 14.15 1.44
N ILE A 87 -16.25 13.65 2.65
CA ILE A 87 -15.27 13.52 3.74
C ILE A 87 -14.23 12.44 3.40
N ILE A 88 -14.66 11.26 2.94
CA ILE A 88 -13.77 10.17 2.53
C ILE A 88 -12.82 10.63 1.43
N PHE A 89 -13.34 11.32 0.42
CA PHE A 89 -12.55 11.83 -0.69
C PHE A 89 -11.51 12.85 -0.21
N SER A 90 -11.92 13.82 0.63
CA SER A 90 -11.00 14.79 1.23
C SER A 90 -9.90 14.08 2.05
N GLU A 91 -10.27 13.13 2.91
CA GLU A 91 -9.31 12.34 3.70
C GLU A 91 -8.35 11.52 2.82
N ALA A 92 -8.85 10.92 1.75
CA ALA A 92 -8.06 10.21 0.77
C ALA A 92 -7.02 11.13 0.10
N ILE A 93 -7.42 12.34 -0.32
CA ILE A 93 -6.48 13.33 -0.86
C ILE A 93 -5.42 13.70 0.19
N GLN A 94 -5.83 14.02 1.42
CA GLN A 94 -4.92 14.47 2.47
C GLN A 94 -3.88 13.40 2.86
N LYS A 95 -4.27 12.11 2.83
CA LYS A 95 -3.45 11.01 3.35
C LYS A 95 -2.77 10.17 2.27
N LEU A 96 -3.40 9.98 1.11
CA LEU A 96 -2.85 9.18 0.02
C LEU A 96 -2.06 10.05 -0.96
N LEU A 97 -2.65 11.16 -1.42
CA LEU A 97 -2.00 12.05 -2.40
C LEU A 97 -1.00 13.00 -1.74
N LEU A 98 -1.45 13.82 -0.79
CA LEU A 98 -0.62 14.83 -0.13
C LEU A 98 0.24 14.29 1.01
N GLN A 99 -0.15 13.14 1.57
CA GLN A 99 0.58 12.44 2.63
C GLN A 99 0.95 13.34 3.82
N ARG A 100 0.03 14.22 4.24
CA ARG A 100 0.28 15.27 5.26
C ARG A 100 0.77 14.74 6.61
N PHE A 101 0.41 13.50 6.95
CA PHE A 101 0.90 12.84 8.17
C PHE A 101 2.44 12.63 8.16
N ILE A 102 3.09 12.56 6.98
CA ILE A 102 4.56 12.52 6.89
C ILE A 102 5.15 13.90 7.12
N LEU A 103 4.48 14.95 6.62
CA LEU A 103 4.90 16.34 6.81
C LEU A 103 4.99 16.70 8.30
N GLN A 104 4.01 16.26 9.09
CA GLN A 104 4.00 16.40 10.54
C GLN A 104 5.18 15.68 11.23
N ARG A 105 5.82 14.72 10.57
CA ARG A 105 6.99 13.97 11.08
C ARG A 105 8.33 14.47 10.51
N GLY A 106 8.31 15.57 9.74
CA GLY A 106 9.49 16.25 9.25
C GLY A 106 9.47 16.54 7.74
N LYS A 107 9.77 17.80 7.37
CA LYS A 107 9.77 18.27 5.97
C LYS A 107 10.68 17.47 5.04
N ARG A 108 11.92 17.20 5.45
CA ARG A 108 12.87 16.39 4.66
C ARG A 108 12.34 14.97 4.38
N ARG A 109 11.67 14.36 5.36
CA ARG A 109 11.04 13.04 5.19
C ARG A 109 9.91 13.10 4.18
N TRP A 110 9.09 14.15 4.27
CA TRP A 110 7.97 14.35 3.36
C TRP A 110 8.44 14.60 1.93
N ILE A 111 9.40 15.50 1.69
CA ILE A 111 9.94 15.76 0.35
C ILE A 111 10.49 14.47 -0.26
N GLY A 112 11.38 13.77 0.47
CA GLY A 112 12.00 12.54 -0.04
C GLY A 112 10.98 11.43 -0.32
N HIS A 113 9.95 11.28 0.53
CA HIS A 113 8.91 10.29 0.30
C HIS A 113 7.95 10.71 -0.84
N MET A 114 7.61 11.98 -0.94
CA MET A 114 6.68 12.50 -1.94
C MET A 114 7.26 12.34 -3.35
N THR A 115 8.51 12.75 -3.56
CA THR A 115 9.17 12.63 -4.87
C THR A 115 9.39 11.17 -5.25
N MET A 116 9.81 10.33 -4.29
CA MET A 116 9.95 8.88 -4.53
C MET A 116 8.59 8.24 -4.86
N ALA A 117 7.54 8.51 -4.07
CA ALA A 117 6.24 7.88 -4.23
C ALA A 117 5.56 8.29 -5.55
N TRP A 118 5.60 9.58 -5.90
CA TRP A 118 5.04 10.05 -7.17
C TRP A 118 5.86 9.61 -8.38
N GLY A 119 7.19 9.57 -8.27
CA GLY A 119 8.03 8.98 -9.31
C GLY A 119 7.71 7.51 -9.55
N CYS A 120 7.59 6.71 -8.49
CA CYS A 120 7.17 5.32 -8.61
C CYS A 120 5.76 5.17 -9.19
N LEU A 121 4.80 5.99 -8.72
CA LEU A 121 3.42 5.95 -9.20
C LEU A 121 3.33 6.29 -10.68
N LEU A 122 4.04 7.32 -11.13
CA LEU A 122 4.14 7.69 -12.54
C LEU A 122 4.77 6.56 -13.36
N GLY A 123 5.85 5.96 -12.85
CA GLY A 123 6.48 4.79 -13.45
C GLY A 123 5.47 3.66 -13.67
N PHE A 124 4.79 3.20 -12.61
CA PHE A 124 3.77 2.14 -12.72
C PHE A 124 2.59 2.52 -13.61
N ALA A 125 2.14 3.78 -13.56
CA ALA A 125 1.02 4.25 -14.37
C ALA A 125 1.29 4.15 -15.88
N VAL A 126 2.56 4.21 -16.28
CA VAL A 126 2.99 4.08 -17.67
C VAL A 126 3.41 2.65 -17.99
N THR A 127 4.25 2.02 -17.16
CA THR A 127 4.81 0.70 -17.47
C THR A 127 3.79 -0.42 -17.37
N ILE A 128 2.85 -0.40 -16.42
CA ILE A 128 1.85 -1.47 -16.29
C ILE A 128 0.98 -1.57 -17.57
N PRO A 129 0.36 -0.48 -18.07
CA PRO A 129 -0.40 -0.57 -19.32
C PRO A 129 0.43 -0.99 -20.53
N LEU A 130 1.70 -0.57 -20.61
CA LEU A 130 2.62 -1.00 -21.68
C LEU A 130 2.92 -2.51 -21.59
N THR A 131 3.31 -2.99 -20.41
CA THR A 131 3.56 -4.42 -20.14
C THR A 131 2.33 -5.27 -20.44
N PHE A 132 1.13 -4.75 -20.23
CA PHE A 132 -0.11 -5.47 -20.51
C PHE A 132 -0.55 -5.40 -21.98
N GLY A 133 0.15 -4.65 -22.84
CA GLY A 133 -0.27 -4.37 -24.20
C GLY A 133 -1.57 -3.56 -24.29
N TRP A 134 -1.97 -2.89 -23.19
CA TRP A 134 -3.13 -2.01 -23.15
C TRP A 134 -2.83 -0.69 -23.85
N ILE A 135 -1.59 -0.23 -23.79
CA ILE A 135 -1.11 0.92 -24.56
C ILE A 135 -0.07 0.42 -25.56
N ALA A 136 -0.19 0.81 -26.82
CA ALA A 136 0.79 0.50 -27.86
C ALA A 136 0.95 1.68 -28.81
N PHE A 137 2.19 1.92 -29.25
CA PHE A 137 2.53 2.99 -30.18
C PHE A 137 2.77 2.40 -31.56
N THR A 138 2.11 2.97 -32.57
CA THR A 138 2.24 2.55 -33.97
C THR A 138 2.46 3.76 -34.88
N LEU A 139 3.12 3.58 -36.02
CA LEU A 139 3.20 4.63 -37.04
C LEU A 139 1.91 4.69 -37.86
N LYS A 140 1.45 5.90 -38.17
CA LYS A 140 0.29 6.08 -39.06
C LYS A 140 0.65 5.62 -40.48
N GLN A 141 -0.19 4.77 -41.06
CA GLN A 141 -0.01 4.24 -42.43
C GLN A 141 0.25 5.38 -43.43
N GLY A 142 1.26 5.18 -44.29
CA GLY A 142 1.67 6.17 -45.29
C GLY A 142 2.53 7.32 -44.75
N THR A 143 2.91 7.31 -43.47
CA THR A 143 3.80 8.32 -42.88
C THR A 143 4.88 7.69 -42.01
N THR A 144 6.04 8.34 -41.93
CA THR A 144 7.13 7.97 -41.01
C THR A 144 7.26 8.96 -39.85
N SER A 145 6.47 10.05 -39.86
CA SER A 145 6.60 11.18 -38.94
C SER A 145 5.48 11.29 -37.91
N ILE A 146 4.42 10.47 -38.00
CA ILE A 146 3.25 10.55 -37.13
C ILE A 146 3.09 9.25 -36.36
N TYR A 147 3.15 9.36 -35.02
CA TYR A 147 2.80 8.28 -34.11
C TYR A 147 1.31 8.30 -33.78
N VAL A 148 0.77 7.11 -33.57
CA VAL A 148 -0.57 6.85 -33.06
C VAL A 148 -0.41 6.07 -31.77
N ALA A 149 -0.82 6.66 -30.65
CA ALA A 149 -1.00 5.94 -29.41
C ALA A 149 -2.36 5.24 -29.45
N ASN A 150 -2.34 3.93 -29.25
CA ASN A 150 -3.53 3.10 -29.17
C ASN A 150 -3.76 2.68 -27.72
N ALA A 151 -4.99 2.80 -27.23
CA ALA A 151 -5.43 2.25 -25.96
C ALA A 151 -6.43 1.13 -26.22
N PHE A 152 -6.18 -0.07 -25.69
CA PHE A 152 -6.97 -1.28 -25.94
C PHE A 152 -7.16 -1.57 -27.45
N GLY A 153 -6.15 -1.18 -28.24
CA GLY A 153 -6.10 -1.24 -29.70
C GLY A 153 -6.98 -0.23 -30.45
N PHE A 154 -7.58 0.74 -29.76
CA PHE A 154 -8.26 1.87 -30.39
C PHE A 154 -7.33 3.08 -30.43
N PRO A 155 -7.23 3.80 -31.57
CA PRO A 155 -6.41 5.00 -31.65
C PRO A 155 -7.00 6.08 -30.74
N VAL A 156 -6.21 6.57 -29.78
CA VAL A 156 -6.64 7.61 -28.83
C VAL A 156 -5.99 8.95 -29.07
N LEU A 157 -4.76 8.97 -29.60
CA LEU A 157 -3.99 10.18 -29.80
C LEU A 157 -3.04 10.02 -30.99
N GLN A 158 -2.98 11.03 -31.86
CA GLN A 158 -2.01 11.12 -32.95
C GLN A 158 -1.12 12.33 -32.73
N PHE A 159 0.19 12.17 -32.88
CA PHE A 159 1.13 13.28 -32.69
C PHE A 159 2.38 13.13 -33.58
N PRO A 160 2.96 14.26 -34.06
CA PRO A 160 4.22 14.23 -34.80
C PRO A 160 5.41 13.83 -33.92
N LEU A 161 6.37 13.10 -34.47
CA LEU A 161 7.62 12.66 -33.83
C LEU A 161 8.41 13.79 -33.18
N HIS A 162 8.51 14.93 -33.86
CA HIS A 162 9.32 16.08 -33.42
C HIS A 162 8.48 17.13 -32.67
N SER A 163 7.38 16.70 -32.04
CA SER A 163 6.52 17.60 -31.26
C SER A 163 6.92 17.61 -29.78
N PHE A 164 6.60 18.72 -29.10
CA PHE A 164 6.74 18.82 -27.65
C PHE A 164 5.95 17.73 -26.91
N LEU A 165 4.80 17.32 -27.44
CA LEU A 165 4.00 16.24 -26.87
C LEU A 165 4.71 14.89 -26.95
N ALA A 166 5.35 14.58 -28.08
CA ALA A 166 6.18 13.38 -28.23
C ALA A 166 7.33 13.38 -27.22
N PHE A 167 8.01 14.52 -27.08
CA PHE A 167 9.08 14.68 -26.09
C PHE A 167 8.58 14.35 -24.67
N LEU A 168 7.44 14.91 -24.25
CA LEU A 168 6.88 14.62 -22.92
C LEU A 168 6.50 13.16 -22.74
N ILE A 169 5.86 12.53 -23.74
CA ILE A 169 5.41 11.13 -23.65
C ILE A 169 6.61 10.18 -23.58
N PHE A 170 7.62 10.36 -24.43
CA PHE A 170 8.77 9.46 -24.48
C PHE A 170 9.76 9.66 -23.32
N HIS A 171 9.78 10.83 -22.67
CA HIS A 171 10.64 11.11 -21.51
C HIS A 171 9.91 11.02 -20.16
N VAL A 172 8.63 10.61 -20.13
CA VAL A 172 7.84 10.55 -18.89
C VAL A 172 8.50 9.64 -17.83
N LEU A 173 9.14 8.55 -18.27
CA LEU A 173 9.85 7.62 -17.40
C LEU A 173 11.21 8.15 -16.92
N ASP A 174 11.83 9.06 -17.67
CA ASP A 174 13.05 9.74 -17.23
C ASP A 174 12.72 10.72 -16.10
N TRP A 175 11.65 11.51 -16.24
CA TRP A 175 11.16 12.39 -15.18
C TRP A 175 10.80 11.61 -13.91
N ALA A 176 10.13 10.47 -14.07
CA ALA A 176 9.86 9.55 -12.97
C ALA A 176 11.16 9.08 -12.29
N SER A 177 12.16 8.70 -13.07
CA SER A 177 13.45 8.23 -12.57
C SER A 177 14.21 9.32 -11.82
N PHE A 178 14.25 10.56 -12.32
CA PHE A 178 14.84 11.69 -11.59
C PHE A 178 14.16 11.93 -10.25
N ALA A 179 12.82 11.89 -10.21
CA ALA A 179 12.07 12.05 -8.97
C ALA A 179 12.35 10.93 -7.96
N VAL A 180 12.46 9.68 -8.43
CA VAL A 180 12.84 8.51 -7.61
C VAL A 180 14.26 8.66 -7.07
N ILE A 181 15.25 8.95 -7.92
CA ILE A 181 16.66 9.11 -7.51
C ILE A 181 16.77 10.20 -6.44
N PHE A 182 16.14 11.36 -6.66
CA PHE A 182 16.16 12.45 -5.70
C PHE A 182 15.50 12.05 -4.37
N GLY A 183 14.32 11.42 -4.42
CA GLY A 183 13.60 11.00 -3.22
C GLY A 183 14.32 9.92 -2.42
N VAL A 184 14.81 8.89 -3.12
CA VAL A 184 15.59 7.81 -2.54
C VAL A 184 16.90 8.35 -1.97
N GLY A 185 17.60 9.25 -2.66
CA GLY A 185 18.83 9.88 -2.17
C GLY A 185 18.62 10.60 -0.83
N ILE A 186 17.55 11.38 -0.68
CA ILE A 186 17.19 12.01 0.60
C ILE A 186 16.94 10.96 1.68
N LEU A 187 16.21 9.88 1.37
CA LEU A 187 15.86 8.85 2.33
C LEU A 187 17.06 8.01 2.75
N MET A 188 17.97 7.68 1.84
CA MET A 188 19.24 7.01 2.12
C MET A 188 20.15 7.90 2.97
N TYR A 189 20.30 9.18 2.62
CA TYR A 189 21.07 10.13 3.41
C TYR A 189 20.57 10.20 4.87
N ARG A 190 19.24 10.24 5.07
CA ARG A 190 18.64 10.23 6.42
C ARG A 190 18.94 8.94 7.20
N ARG A 191 19.07 7.80 6.54
CA ARG A 191 19.38 6.50 7.17
C ARG A 191 20.83 6.35 7.60
N ILE A 192 21.73 7.11 6.98
CA ILE A 192 23.16 7.15 7.35
C ILE A 192 23.41 8.19 8.44
N THR A 193 22.59 9.25 8.51
CA THR A 193 22.85 10.41 9.38
C THR A 193 22.02 10.46 10.66
N ASN A 194 20.86 9.81 10.72
CA ASN A 194 19.98 9.89 11.88
C ASN A 194 20.26 8.77 12.90
N PRO A 195 20.72 9.07 14.13
CA PRO A 195 21.10 8.04 15.12
C PRO A 195 19.98 7.05 15.45
N GLY A 196 18.73 7.52 15.55
CA GLY A 196 17.58 6.66 15.85
C GLY A 196 17.24 5.68 14.73
N LEU A 197 17.47 6.08 13.47
CA LEU A 197 17.32 5.16 12.32
C LEU A 197 18.47 4.16 12.27
N ILE A 198 19.70 4.61 12.52
CA ILE A 198 20.88 3.74 12.54
C ILE A 198 20.71 2.62 13.56
N ALA A 199 20.18 2.94 14.75
CA ALA A 199 19.98 1.97 15.83
C ALA A 199 18.88 0.91 15.55
N THR A 200 17.97 1.15 14.61
CA THR A 200 16.76 0.32 14.43
C THR A 200 16.57 -0.26 13.03
N GLN A 201 17.32 0.21 12.04
CA GLN A 201 17.14 -0.19 10.64
C GLN A 201 17.64 -1.60 10.35
N THR A 202 16.97 -2.28 9.42
CA THR A 202 17.42 -3.58 8.90
C THR A 202 17.72 -3.51 7.41
N PHE A 203 18.65 -4.34 6.91
CA PHE A 203 18.92 -4.34 5.46
C PHE A 203 17.66 -4.68 4.65
N ARG A 204 16.95 -5.74 5.05
CA ARG A 204 15.78 -6.28 4.36
C ARG A 204 14.63 -5.28 4.24
N ASP A 205 14.24 -4.60 5.32
CA ASP A 205 13.02 -3.78 5.30
C ASP A 205 13.29 -2.31 5.02
N ASP A 206 14.53 -1.84 5.25
CA ASP A 206 14.85 -0.41 5.18
C ASP A 206 15.79 -0.02 4.03
N TRP A 207 16.75 -0.87 3.67
CA TRP A 207 17.75 -0.56 2.63
C TRP A 207 17.43 -1.20 1.29
N LEU A 208 17.12 -2.50 1.28
CA LEU A 208 16.79 -3.25 0.07
C LEU A 208 15.75 -2.55 -0.84
N PRO A 209 14.59 -2.03 -0.33
CA PRO A 209 13.67 -1.28 -1.17
C PRO A 209 14.29 -0.03 -1.81
N LEU A 210 15.12 0.71 -1.06
CA LEU A 210 15.74 1.94 -1.55
C LEU A 210 16.81 1.63 -2.61
N VAL A 211 17.61 0.59 -2.38
CA VAL A 211 18.62 0.13 -3.34
C VAL A 211 17.97 -0.36 -4.62
N LEU A 212 16.91 -1.17 -4.54
CA LEU A 212 16.18 -1.65 -5.73
C LEU A 212 15.55 -0.50 -6.52
N LEU A 213 14.89 0.45 -5.85
CA LEU A 213 14.31 1.63 -6.51
C LEU A 213 15.38 2.51 -7.16
N MET A 214 16.53 2.70 -6.50
CA MET A 214 17.67 3.41 -7.08
C MET A 214 18.21 2.68 -8.32
N ALA A 215 18.40 1.36 -8.22
CA ALA A 215 18.91 0.55 -9.33
C ALA A 215 17.98 0.60 -10.55
N ILE A 216 16.67 0.47 -10.35
CA ILE A 216 15.66 0.59 -11.42
C ILE A 216 15.73 1.98 -12.07
N ALA A 217 15.72 3.04 -11.27
CA ALA A 217 15.71 4.41 -11.80
C ALA A 217 17.01 4.75 -12.56
N VAL A 218 18.18 4.35 -12.03
CA VAL A 218 19.48 4.60 -12.67
C VAL A 218 19.62 3.78 -13.96
N THR A 219 19.27 2.49 -13.93
CA THR A 219 19.33 1.65 -15.13
C THR A 219 18.32 2.09 -16.19
N GLY A 220 17.14 2.58 -15.78
CA GLY A 220 16.14 3.16 -16.67
C GLY A 220 16.65 4.39 -17.41
N LEU A 221 17.24 5.36 -16.69
CA LEU A 221 17.93 6.50 -17.33
C LEU A 221 19.11 6.07 -18.20
N GLY A 222 19.78 4.98 -17.81
CA GLY A 222 20.87 4.41 -18.60
C GLY A 222 20.42 3.88 -19.96
N LEU A 223 19.17 3.40 -20.11
CA LEU A 223 18.61 3.03 -21.40
C LEU A 223 18.46 4.25 -22.31
N THR A 224 17.89 5.33 -21.80
CA THR A 224 17.74 6.60 -22.53
C THR A 224 19.10 7.15 -22.92
N LEU A 225 20.05 7.18 -21.99
CA LEU A 225 21.41 7.66 -22.24
C LEU A 225 22.12 6.85 -23.33
N ASP A 226 21.98 5.53 -23.31
CA ASP A 226 22.59 4.65 -24.31
C ASP A 226 22.00 4.89 -25.70
N TYR A 227 20.68 5.03 -25.81
CA TYR A 227 20.03 5.37 -27.07
C TYR A 227 20.44 6.75 -27.62
N GLU A 228 20.45 7.78 -26.78
CA GLU A 228 20.70 9.16 -27.22
C GLU A 228 22.19 9.48 -27.45
N ARG A 229 23.08 8.94 -26.61
CA ARG A 229 24.51 9.32 -26.60
C ARG A 229 25.43 8.23 -27.10
N LEU A 230 25.12 6.97 -26.80
CA LEU A 230 25.99 5.82 -27.11
C LEU A 230 25.52 5.03 -28.33
N LYS A 231 24.48 5.52 -29.03
CA LYS A 231 23.91 4.92 -30.24
C LYS A 231 23.51 3.45 -30.06
N GLY A 232 23.12 3.06 -28.84
CA GLY A 232 22.69 1.69 -28.53
C GLY A 232 23.81 0.68 -28.29
N SER A 233 25.08 1.12 -28.15
CA SER A 233 26.24 0.22 -28.10
C SER A 233 26.21 -0.77 -26.93
N VAL A 234 25.58 -0.42 -25.80
CA VAL A 234 25.46 -1.28 -24.61
C VAL A 234 24.00 -1.64 -24.30
N HIS A 235 23.11 -1.47 -25.28
CA HIS A 235 21.66 -1.52 -25.06
C HIS A 235 21.20 -2.83 -24.43
N GLN A 236 21.65 -3.96 -24.97
CA GLN A 236 21.25 -5.28 -24.49
C GLN A 236 21.66 -5.51 -23.03
N PHE A 237 22.87 -5.12 -22.65
CA PHE A 237 23.34 -5.24 -21.26
C PHE A 237 22.49 -4.37 -20.32
N MET A 238 22.24 -3.12 -20.70
CA MET A 238 21.42 -2.20 -19.92
C MET A 238 19.97 -2.67 -19.79
N ALA A 239 19.38 -3.18 -20.88
CA ALA A 239 18.00 -3.67 -20.91
C ALA A 239 17.80 -4.88 -20.00
N ILE A 240 18.69 -5.87 -20.08
CA ILE A 240 18.66 -7.05 -19.22
C ILE A 240 18.87 -6.65 -17.76
N THR A 241 19.82 -5.75 -17.49
CA THR A 241 20.08 -5.28 -16.12
C THR A 241 18.87 -4.54 -15.55
N HIS A 242 18.26 -3.64 -16.32
CA HIS A 242 17.05 -2.93 -15.92
C HIS A 242 15.90 -3.91 -15.66
N GLU A 243 15.62 -4.81 -16.61
CA GLU A 243 14.57 -5.81 -16.50
C GLU A 243 14.75 -6.68 -15.24
N LEU A 244 15.96 -7.18 -14.99
CA LEU A 244 16.26 -7.97 -13.81
C LEU A 244 15.97 -7.21 -12.52
N THR A 245 16.39 -5.94 -12.43
CA THR A 245 16.12 -5.12 -11.23
C THR A 245 14.62 -4.91 -11.00
N VAL A 246 13.83 -4.73 -12.07
CA VAL A 246 12.38 -4.58 -11.99
C VAL A 246 11.71 -5.89 -11.58
N ILE A 247 12.09 -7.03 -12.15
CA ILE A 247 11.55 -8.34 -11.78
C ILE A 247 11.83 -8.64 -10.30
N LEU A 248 13.08 -8.44 -9.85
CA LEU A 248 13.46 -8.63 -8.45
C LEU A 248 12.62 -7.75 -7.53
N PHE A 249 12.39 -6.49 -7.92
CA PHE A 249 11.53 -5.58 -7.17
C PHE A 249 10.07 -6.07 -7.11
N LEU A 250 9.48 -6.49 -8.24
CA LEU A 250 8.10 -6.96 -8.31
C LEU A 250 7.88 -8.23 -7.47
N VAL A 251 8.83 -9.18 -7.53
CA VAL A 251 8.81 -10.41 -6.72
C VAL A 251 8.95 -10.09 -5.23
N TRP A 252 9.77 -9.11 -4.87
CA TRP A 252 9.98 -8.71 -3.49
C TRP A 252 8.84 -7.87 -2.90
N LEU A 253 8.14 -7.06 -3.72
CA LEU A 253 7.09 -6.15 -3.32
C LEU A 253 6.04 -6.74 -2.37
N PRO A 254 5.45 -7.93 -2.61
CA PRO A 254 4.46 -8.52 -1.70
C PRO A 254 5.05 -8.93 -0.35
N PHE A 255 6.36 -9.14 -0.22
CA PHE A 255 7.02 -9.59 1.01
C PHE A 255 7.77 -8.48 1.75
N GLY A 256 7.94 -7.33 1.09
CA GLY A 256 8.64 -6.18 1.62
C GLY A 256 7.78 -5.23 2.44
N LYS A 257 8.41 -4.13 2.82
CA LYS A 257 7.79 -2.98 3.47
C LYS A 257 6.79 -2.26 2.56
N LEU A 258 6.97 -2.32 1.24
CA LEU A 258 6.11 -1.63 0.25
C LEU A 258 4.67 -2.15 0.18
N PHE A 259 4.40 -3.33 0.75
CA PHE A 259 3.04 -3.83 0.90
C PHE A 259 2.09 -2.85 1.63
N HIS A 260 2.63 -1.95 2.46
CA HIS A 260 1.84 -0.92 3.11
C HIS A 260 1.08 -0.01 2.13
N ILE A 261 1.53 0.11 0.87
CA ILE A 261 0.86 0.89 -0.19
C ILE A 261 -0.56 0.37 -0.40
N VAL A 262 -0.74 -0.95 -0.36
CA VAL A 262 -2.03 -1.62 -0.54
C VAL A 262 -2.91 -1.49 0.71
N GLN A 263 -2.31 -1.44 1.90
CA GLN A 263 -3.03 -1.34 3.18
C GLN A 263 -3.48 0.09 3.50
N ARG A 264 -2.59 1.08 3.34
CA ARG A 264 -2.93 2.23 2.50
C ARG A 264 -4.34 2.81 2.63
N PRO A 265 -5.12 2.70 1.54
CA PRO A 265 -6.49 3.19 1.45
C PRO A 265 -7.40 2.78 2.61
N MET A 266 -7.19 1.62 3.23
CA MET A 266 -8.04 1.13 4.33
C MET A 266 -7.97 2.01 5.58
N GLN A 267 -6.91 2.80 5.75
CA GLN A 267 -6.81 3.77 6.86
C GLN A 267 -7.92 4.81 6.82
N VAL A 268 -8.41 5.19 5.63
CA VAL A 268 -9.50 6.16 5.47
C VAL A 268 -10.79 5.65 6.14
N GLY A 269 -11.06 4.34 6.05
CA GLY A 269 -12.20 3.72 6.72
C GLY A 269 -12.07 3.74 8.25
N VAL A 270 -10.86 3.53 8.79
CA VAL A 270 -10.60 3.60 10.23
C VAL A 270 -10.81 5.02 10.78
N ASP A 271 -10.44 6.04 10.02
CA ASP A 271 -10.65 7.43 10.45
C ASP A 271 -12.13 7.81 10.40
N LEU A 272 -12.88 7.32 9.41
CA LEU A 272 -14.32 7.46 9.35
C LEU A 272 -15.00 6.77 10.55
N TYR A 273 -14.56 5.56 10.87
CA TYR A 273 -15.01 4.81 12.06
C TYR A 273 -14.79 5.62 13.35
N ARG A 274 -13.61 6.23 13.52
CA ARG A 274 -13.31 7.06 14.69
C ARG A 274 -14.18 8.30 14.78
N ARG A 275 -14.42 8.99 13.65
CA ARG A 275 -15.27 10.20 13.60
C ARG A 275 -16.70 9.88 14.00
N LEU A 276 -17.30 8.87 13.38
CA LEU A 276 -18.67 8.47 13.70
C LEU A 276 -18.81 7.92 15.11
N GLY A 277 -17.78 7.23 15.61
CA GLY A 277 -17.74 6.84 17.02
C GLY A 277 -17.71 8.03 17.97
N ALA A 278 -17.01 9.12 17.63
CA ALA A 278 -16.95 10.32 18.46
C ALA A 278 -18.27 11.12 18.48
N GLU A 279 -19.03 11.08 17.39
CA GLU A 279 -20.38 11.66 17.31
C GLU A 279 -21.46 10.77 17.97
N GLY A 280 -21.13 9.50 18.20
CA GLY A 280 -22.05 8.51 18.76
C GLY A 280 -22.00 8.40 20.28
N GLU A 281 -22.71 7.39 20.80
CA GLU A 281 -22.73 7.06 22.22
C GLU A 281 -21.31 6.74 22.74
N GLN A 282 -20.99 7.28 23.92
CA GLN A 282 -19.73 7.03 24.60
C GLN A 282 -19.92 5.96 25.69
N ALA A 283 -18.98 5.03 25.78
CA ALA A 283 -18.91 4.09 26.89
C ALA A 283 -18.49 4.83 28.16
N VAL A 284 -19.30 4.71 29.20
CA VAL A 284 -19.04 5.25 30.54
C VAL A 284 -18.48 4.16 31.43
N CYS A 285 -17.38 4.46 32.12
CA CYS A 285 -16.73 3.50 33.00
C CYS A 285 -17.57 3.29 34.27
N PRO A 286 -17.99 2.06 34.61
CA PRO A 286 -18.75 1.79 35.82
C PRO A 286 -18.02 2.16 37.12
N HIS A 287 -16.68 2.21 37.10
CA HIS A 287 -15.88 2.53 38.27
C HIS A 287 -15.65 4.04 38.45
N THR A 288 -15.40 4.77 37.37
CA THR A 288 -15.06 6.20 37.45
C THR A 288 -16.23 7.12 37.12
N GLY A 289 -17.30 6.62 36.51
CA GLY A 289 -18.43 7.42 36.04
C GLY A 289 -18.12 8.30 34.82
N GLU A 290 -16.88 8.25 34.31
CA GLU A 290 -16.41 9.07 33.20
C GLU A 290 -16.51 8.32 31.86
N ALA A 291 -16.86 9.05 30.80
CA ALA A 291 -16.75 8.57 29.43
C ALA A 291 -15.27 8.36 29.05
N TYR A 292 -14.92 7.23 28.43
CA TYR A 292 -13.51 6.90 28.16
C TYR A 292 -13.21 6.41 26.74
N ALA A 293 -14.22 5.93 26.01
CA ALA A 293 -14.11 5.48 24.63
C ALA A 293 -15.50 5.47 23.99
N THR A 294 -15.56 5.30 22.67
CA THR A 294 -16.85 5.18 21.97
C THR A 294 -17.49 3.84 22.29
N ALA A 295 -18.80 3.80 22.52
CA ALA A 295 -19.52 2.55 22.83
C ALA A 295 -19.34 1.52 21.71
N MET A 296 -19.41 1.99 20.46
CA MET A 296 -19.11 1.19 19.26
C MET A 296 -17.74 0.51 19.35
N HIS A 297 -16.69 1.22 19.77
CA HIS A 297 -15.35 0.65 19.91
C HIS A 297 -15.25 -0.40 21.00
N ILE A 298 -15.91 -0.20 22.12
CA ILE A 298 -15.89 -1.16 23.23
C ILE A 298 -16.64 -2.44 22.85
N GLU A 299 -17.80 -2.35 22.19
CA GLU A 299 -18.53 -3.53 21.73
C GLU A 299 -17.79 -4.29 20.63
N ASP A 300 -17.17 -3.57 19.70
CA ASP A 300 -16.33 -4.17 18.67
C ASP A 300 -15.10 -4.84 19.30
N LEU A 301 -14.49 -4.23 20.32
CA LEU A 301 -13.38 -4.80 21.06
C LEU A 301 -13.79 -6.09 21.77
N LYS A 302 -14.93 -6.12 22.48
CA LYS A 302 -15.47 -7.32 23.12
C LYS A 302 -15.72 -8.46 22.14
N THR A 303 -16.17 -8.13 20.93
CA THR A 303 -16.39 -9.11 19.86
C THR A 303 -15.06 -9.68 19.36
N VAL A 304 -14.11 -8.80 19.06
CA VAL A 304 -12.79 -9.17 18.54
C VAL A 304 -11.98 -9.97 19.56
N THR A 305 -12.00 -9.60 20.84
CA THR A 305 -11.26 -10.34 21.88
C THR A 305 -11.81 -11.76 22.05
N ARG A 306 -13.14 -11.93 22.02
CA ARG A 306 -13.78 -13.26 22.03
C ARG A 306 -13.37 -14.10 20.82
N GLN A 307 -13.36 -13.53 19.62
CA GLN A 307 -12.91 -14.22 18.40
C GLN A 307 -11.43 -14.62 18.45
N LEU A 308 -10.60 -13.86 19.18
CA LEU A 308 -9.20 -14.17 19.41
C LEU A 308 -8.97 -15.18 20.55
N GLY A 309 -10.02 -15.65 21.21
CA GLY A 309 -9.94 -16.60 22.32
C GLY A 309 -9.63 -15.96 23.68
N PHE A 310 -9.73 -14.64 23.82
CA PHE A 310 -9.60 -13.94 25.09
C PHE A 310 -10.98 -13.73 25.73
N ASP A 311 -11.21 -14.39 26.86
CA ASP A 311 -12.40 -14.15 27.68
C ASP A 311 -12.13 -13.09 28.75
N TYR A 312 -12.84 -11.97 28.64
CA TYR A 312 -12.81 -10.86 29.59
C TYR A 312 -14.14 -10.72 30.35
N THR A 313 -14.98 -11.75 30.30
CA THR A 313 -16.26 -11.79 31.01
C THR A 313 -16.00 -12.00 32.50
N ARG A 314 -16.71 -11.24 33.33
CA ARG A 314 -16.68 -11.33 34.79
C ARG A 314 -17.79 -12.27 35.28
N ALA A 315 -17.69 -12.72 36.52
CA ALA A 315 -18.69 -13.60 37.14
C ALA A 315 -20.10 -12.98 37.21
N ASP A 316 -20.19 -11.64 37.23
CA ASP A 316 -21.45 -10.88 37.21
C ASP A 316 -22.03 -10.68 35.80
N GLY A 317 -21.43 -11.27 34.77
CA GLY A 317 -21.83 -11.11 33.36
C GLY A 317 -21.33 -9.81 32.70
N SER A 318 -20.73 -8.89 33.46
CA SER A 318 -20.10 -7.69 32.89
C SER A 318 -18.73 -8.01 32.29
N SER A 319 -18.09 -7.08 31.58
CA SER A 319 -16.76 -7.29 31.01
C SER A 319 -15.70 -6.43 31.70
N HIS A 320 -14.49 -6.97 31.87
CA HIS A 320 -13.32 -6.15 32.19
C HIS A 320 -13.06 -5.07 31.13
N LEU A 321 -13.58 -5.23 29.91
CA LEU A 321 -13.49 -4.22 28.87
C LEU A 321 -14.41 -3.02 29.09
N ASP A 322 -15.40 -3.10 29.98
CA ASP A 322 -16.26 -1.98 30.36
C ASP A 322 -15.54 -0.94 31.24
N LEU A 323 -14.42 -1.33 31.83
CA LEU A 323 -13.61 -0.44 32.66
C LEU A 323 -12.66 0.42 31.81
N SER A 324 -12.61 1.72 32.10
CA SER A 324 -11.59 2.60 31.56
C SER A 324 -10.18 2.14 31.96
N PRO A 325 -9.11 2.61 31.30
CA PRO A 325 -7.74 2.30 31.72
C PRO A 325 -7.46 2.62 33.20
N ARG A 326 -8.06 3.68 33.75
CA ARG A 326 -8.00 4.01 35.19
C ARG A 326 -8.79 3.00 36.01
N GLY A 327 -10.02 2.66 35.59
CA GLY A 327 -10.86 1.66 36.25
C GLY A 327 -10.21 0.27 36.30
N LYS A 328 -9.54 -0.15 35.22
CA LYS A 328 -8.77 -1.41 35.18
C LYS A 328 -7.63 -1.42 36.18
N ARG A 329 -6.84 -0.33 36.25
CA ARG A 329 -5.76 -0.20 37.24
C ARG A 329 -6.29 -0.22 38.68
N ALA A 330 -7.40 0.46 38.94
CA ALA A 330 -8.03 0.46 40.26
C ALA A 330 -8.61 -0.91 40.65
N ALA A 331 -9.21 -1.63 39.70
CA ALA A 331 -9.67 -3.00 39.92
C ALA A 331 -8.51 -3.95 40.24
N LEU A 332 -7.39 -3.85 39.51
CA LEU A 332 -6.19 -4.63 39.76
C LEU A 332 -5.58 -4.30 41.14
N ALA A 333 -5.47 -3.01 41.49
CA ALA A 333 -4.97 -2.59 42.80
C ALA A 333 -5.83 -3.13 43.96
N ARG A 334 -7.16 -3.12 43.82
CA ARG A 334 -8.08 -3.71 44.81
C ARG A 334 -7.91 -5.22 44.93
N ALA A 335 -7.73 -5.93 43.81
CA ALA A 335 -7.48 -7.36 43.83
C ALA A 335 -6.18 -7.69 44.57
N HIS A 336 -5.09 -6.96 44.30
CA HIS A 336 -3.83 -7.11 45.03
C HIS A 336 -3.97 -6.79 46.53
N SER A 337 -4.68 -5.71 46.88
CA SER A 337 -4.92 -5.37 48.28
C SER A 337 -5.69 -6.49 48.99
N LYS A 338 -6.73 -7.05 48.36
CA LYS A 338 -7.52 -8.14 48.92
C LYS A 338 -6.68 -9.40 49.11
N ALA A 339 -5.90 -9.80 48.11
CA ALA A 339 -5.03 -10.96 48.20
C ALA A 339 -3.98 -10.82 49.32
N ARG A 340 -3.45 -9.62 49.55
CA ARG A 340 -2.52 -9.34 50.66
C ARG A 340 -3.19 -9.41 52.04
N GLN A 341 -4.43 -8.92 52.14
CA GLN A 341 -5.22 -9.05 53.36
C GLN A 341 -5.47 -10.52 53.69
N GLU A 342 -5.81 -11.33 52.68
CA GLU A 342 -6.04 -12.78 52.82
C GLU A 342 -4.75 -13.55 53.18
N SER A 343 -3.58 -13.10 52.70
CA SER A 343 -2.29 -13.74 53.02
C SER A 343 -1.70 -13.33 54.37
N GLY A 344 -2.33 -12.41 55.11
CA GLY A 344 -1.88 -11.95 56.44
C GLY A 344 -0.62 -11.07 56.43
N GLY A 345 -0.14 -10.63 55.26
CA GLY A 345 1.08 -9.83 55.11
C GLY A 345 0.86 -8.66 54.14
N TYR A 346 0.90 -7.43 54.66
CA TYR A 346 0.70 -6.22 53.85
C TYR A 346 1.96 -5.82 53.04
N PHE A 347 3.12 -6.20 53.54
CA PHE A 347 4.44 -6.04 52.93
C PHE A 347 5.23 -7.33 53.14
N GLY A 348 6.03 -7.70 52.15
CA GLY A 348 6.99 -8.79 52.28
C GLY A 348 8.11 -8.44 53.25
#